data_AF-A0A536HPJ7-F1
#
_entry.id   AF-A0A536HPJ7-F1
#
_cell.length_a   1.000
_cell.length_b   1.000
_cell.length_c   1.000
_cell.angle_alpha   90.00
_cell.angle_beta   90.00
_cell.angle_gamma   90.00
#
_symmetry.space_group_name_H-M   'P 1'
#
loop_
_entity.id
_entity.type
_entity.pdbx_description
1 polymer ?
#
loop_
_entity_poly.entity_id
_entity_poly.type
_entity_poly.pdbx_seq_one_letter_code
_entity_poly.pdbx_strand_id
1 'polypeptide(L)'
;MRYAPIERIARSRAASFIAILAVLMSITLSGSLAQGRVDPFAAGTSNDLSGDTVAKITGGGTVLAAPLYPNTVATFGVNARRPAGFISGGAATGRISYDRHRDTTARHINVPVLIMEAVITNPQTSNGTGGDASLVGDCTAVGATCPSGDQSVVVYLEDNSDSGANSDVFKILFCSTPAAAPPPTFNGGALPGCDAPEGGTLRSGNIQVHSTAGVLGEVTTTAAAAGIFPASASLNGVQLAGGIFGIGAQNASGASGGDIEIQFTGMSLLGLSQQVTIVGWVTSSTMAGGAATLNGNAVLDMGEGPPPTGGHPFSISVTPTGMTVTIDGTALPTLPMSDGFITVE
;
A
#
# COMPACT_ATOMS: atom_id res chain seq x y z
N MET A 1 -3.15 66.10 -14.04
CA MET A 1 -2.79 65.44 -12.76
C MET A 1 -4.05 65.11 -11.98
N ARG A 2 -4.36 63.82 -11.80
CA ARG A 2 -4.66 63.13 -10.53
C ARG A 2 -5.23 61.75 -10.84
N TYR A 3 -4.59 60.72 -10.28
CA TYR A 3 -4.86 59.30 -10.44
C TYR A 3 -5.53 58.73 -9.18
N ALA A 4 -6.46 57.79 -9.41
CA ALA A 4 -6.80 56.59 -8.61
C ALA A 4 -7.59 56.76 -7.28
N PRO A 5 -8.08 55.68 -6.62
CA PRO A 5 -8.22 54.26 -7.03
C PRO A 5 -9.52 53.50 -6.58
N ILE A 6 -9.84 52.42 -7.31
CA ILE A 6 -10.06 51.01 -6.87
C ILE A 6 -10.97 50.76 -5.64
N GLU A 7 -12.22 50.35 -5.91
CA GLU A 7 -13.16 49.82 -4.90
C GLU A 7 -13.84 48.51 -5.33
N ARG A 8 -13.10 47.59 -5.97
CA ARG A 8 -13.64 46.30 -6.45
C ARG A 8 -12.75 45.08 -6.17
N ILE A 9 -12.12 45.00 -4.99
CA ILE A 9 -11.37 43.78 -4.57
C ILE A 9 -11.57 43.45 -3.08
N ALA A 10 -12.80 43.58 -2.57
CA ALA A 10 -13.08 43.22 -1.16
C ALA A 10 -14.24 42.24 -0.96
N ARG A 11 -15.03 41.93 -2.00
CA ARG A 11 -16.23 41.06 -1.86
C ARG A 11 -16.04 39.58 -2.21
N SER A 12 -14.87 39.14 -2.71
CA SER A 12 -14.67 37.71 -3.05
C SER A 12 -14.15 36.85 -1.89
N ARG A 13 -13.68 37.43 -0.79
CA ARG A 13 -13.09 36.67 0.33
C ARG A 13 -14.11 36.08 1.32
N ALA A 14 -15.34 36.59 1.36
CA ALA A 14 -16.40 36.04 2.21
C ALA A 14 -17.12 34.84 1.56
N ALA A 15 -17.17 34.77 0.23
CA ALA A 15 -17.80 33.65 -0.49
C ALA A 15 -16.94 32.37 -0.47
N SER A 16 -15.61 32.50 -0.42
CA SER A 16 -14.71 31.33 -0.34
C SER A 16 -14.75 30.59 1.00
N PHE A 17 -15.11 31.25 2.11
CA PHE A 17 -15.15 30.57 3.42
C PHE A 17 -16.42 29.71 3.62
N ILE A 18 -17.53 30.03 2.94
CA ILE A 18 -18.78 29.26 3.07
C ILE A 18 -18.77 28.02 2.17
N ALA A 19 -18.09 28.06 1.02
CA ALA A 19 -17.94 26.89 0.15
C ALA A 19 -17.04 25.79 0.77
N ILE A 20 -16.02 26.17 1.56
CA ILE A 20 -15.13 25.22 2.23
C ILE A 20 -15.86 24.46 3.36
N LEU A 21 -16.82 25.09 4.04
CA LEU A 21 -17.56 24.45 5.13
C LEU A 21 -18.65 23.49 4.62
N ALA A 22 -19.19 23.72 3.41
CA ALA A 22 -20.18 22.83 2.80
C ALA A 22 -19.55 21.55 2.20
N VAL A 23 -18.31 21.63 1.68
CA VAL A 23 -17.59 20.47 1.13
C VAL A 23 -17.05 19.54 2.23
N LEU A 24 -16.84 20.04 3.46
CA LEU A 24 -16.43 19.23 4.61
C LEU A 24 -17.57 18.40 5.24
N MET A 25 -18.84 18.59 4.84
CA MET A 25 -19.98 17.81 5.34
C MET A 25 -20.60 16.84 4.33
N SER A 26 -20.09 16.76 3.10
CA SER A 26 -20.67 15.90 2.05
C SER A 26 -19.86 14.63 1.72
N ILE A 27 -18.79 14.32 2.47
CA ILE A 27 -18.10 13.02 2.36
C ILE A 27 -18.84 11.98 3.19
N THR A 28 -20.07 11.64 2.83
CA THR A 28 -20.67 10.36 3.24
C THR A 28 -21.63 9.86 2.14
N LEU A 29 -21.46 8.59 1.78
CA LEU A 29 -22.25 7.79 0.83
C LEU A 29 -21.98 7.97 -0.67
N SER A 30 -20.79 7.54 -1.12
CA SER A 30 -20.68 6.88 -2.43
C SER A 30 -21.03 5.40 -2.21
N GLY A 31 -22.16 4.96 -2.75
CA GLY A 31 -22.68 3.60 -2.55
C GLY A 31 -21.72 2.55 -3.13
N SER A 32 -21.07 1.79 -2.25
CA SER A 32 -20.54 0.49 -2.60
C SER A 32 -21.69 -0.51 -2.72
N LEU A 33 -21.64 -1.36 -3.74
CA LEU A 33 -22.34 -2.64 -3.68
C LEU A 33 -21.78 -3.36 -2.45
N ALA A 34 -22.60 -3.47 -1.40
CA ALA A 34 -22.26 -4.18 -0.19
C ALA A 34 -22.13 -5.68 -0.53
N GLN A 35 -20.94 -6.12 -0.95
CA GLN A 35 -20.48 -7.45 -0.56
C GLN A 35 -20.24 -7.37 0.95
N GLY A 36 -21.04 -8.14 1.67
CA GLY A 36 -21.17 -8.02 3.12
C GLY A 36 -19.82 -8.09 3.81
N ARG A 37 -19.56 -7.09 4.65
CA ARG A 37 -18.64 -7.23 5.77
C ARG A 37 -18.95 -8.57 6.45
N VAL A 38 -17.96 -9.43 6.56
CA VAL A 38 -18.04 -10.56 7.48
C VAL A 38 -17.95 -9.93 8.87
N ASP A 39 -19.10 -9.63 9.48
CA ASP A 39 -19.14 -9.13 10.86
C ASP A 39 -18.59 -10.24 11.79
N PRO A 40 -17.53 -9.99 12.58
CA PRO A 40 -16.98 -10.98 13.51
C PRO A 40 -17.80 -11.09 14.81
N PHE A 41 -19.06 -10.63 14.83
CA PHE A 41 -19.93 -10.73 16.00
C PHE A 41 -20.69 -12.07 16.11
N ALA A 42 -20.27 -13.10 15.37
CA ALA A 42 -20.38 -14.47 15.85
C ALA A 42 -19.09 -14.75 16.62
N ALA A 43 -19.18 -15.01 17.93
CA ALA A 43 -18.05 -15.31 18.82
C ALA A 43 -16.99 -16.21 18.14
N GLY A 44 -16.01 -15.56 17.51
CA GLY A 44 -14.88 -16.21 16.87
C GLY A 44 -13.84 -16.38 17.94
N THR A 45 -13.49 -17.62 18.25
CA THR A 45 -12.20 -17.91 18.88
C THR A 45 -11.15 -17.15 18.07
N SER A 46 -10.41 -16.22 18.68
CA SER A 46 -9.22 -15.68 18.01
C SER A 46 -8.35 -16.88 17.74
N ASN A 47 -8.24 -17.25 16.48
CA ASN A 47 -7.29 -18.28 16.10
C ASN A 47 -5.94 -17.61 16.22
N ASP A 48 -5.19 -18.02 17.24
CA ASP A 48 -3.87 -17.50 17.54
C ASP A 48 -2.98 -17.53 16.29
N LEU A 49 -2.28 -16.43 16.05
CA LEU A 49 -1.24 -16.35 15.03
C LEU A 49 -0.22 -17.45 15.30
N SER A 50 0.14 -18.18 14.25
CA SER A 50 1.09 -19.27 14.38
C SER A 50 2.23 -19.14 13.38
N GLY A 51 3.45 -19.31 13.89
CA GLY A 51 4.64 -19.50 13.06
C GLY A 51 4.58 -20.80 12.25
N ASP A 52 3.70 -21.74 12.58
CA ASP A 52 3.62 -23.02 11.86
C ASP A 52 2.66 -22.96 10.66
N THR A 53 1.86 -21.91 10.56
CA THR A 53 0.93 -21.71 9.45
C THR A 53 1.70 -21.54 8.14
N VAL A 54 1.35 -22.39 7.17
CA VAL A 54 1.80 -22.25 5.79
C VAL A 54 1.02 -21.11 5.16
N ALA A 55 1.72 -20.01 4.86
CA ALA A 55 1.13 -18.86 4.21
C ALA A 55 2.11 -18.13 3.27
N LYS A 56 1.53 -17.37 2.35
CA LYS A 56 2.17 -16.24 1.66
C LYS A 56 1.35 -14.99 1.89
N ILE A 57 2.04 -13.88 2.00
CA ILE A 57 1.46 -12.56 2.14
C ILE A 57 1.98 -11.70 1.01
N THR A 58 1.06 -11.08 0.29
CA THR A 58 1.35 -10.01 -0.66
C THR A 58 0.47 -8.82 -0.31
N GLY A 59 0.93 -7.61 -0.58
CA GLY A 59 0.09 -6.43 -0.42
C GLY A 59 0.77 -5.15 -0.82
N GLY A 60 -0.02 -4.22 -1.33
CA GLY A 60 0.41 -2.90 -1.74
C GLY A 60 -0.74 -1.92 -1.58
N GLY A 61 -0.47 -0.76 -0.98
CA GLY A 61 -1.54 0.18 -0.72
C GLY A 61 -1.12 1.45 0.00
N THR A 62 -2.13 2.18 0.47
CA THR A 62 -1.95 3.37 1.30
C THR A 62 -2.75 3.30 2.60
N VAL A 63 -2.17 3.89 3.65
CA VAL A 63 -2.79 4.11 4.96
C VAL A 63 -2.58 5.55 5.43
N LEU A 64 -3.27 5.94 6.49
CA LEU A 64 -2.87 7.12 7.28
C LEU A 64 -1.82 6.69 8.30
N ALA A 65 -0.79 7.50 8.51
CA ALA A 65 0.20 7.33 9.59
C ALA A 65 -0.38 7.73 10.98
N ALA A 66 -1.65 7.39 11.19
CA ALA A 66 -2.39 7.59 12.43
C ALA A 66 -1.94 6.56 13.49
N PRO A 67 -2.09 6.86 14.79
CA PRO A 67 -2.68 8.08 15.35
C PRO A 67 -1.70 9.27 15.44
N LEU A 68 -0.40 9.03 15.30
CA LEU A 68 0.62 10.05 15.56
C LEU A 68 0.63 11.16 14.48
N TYR A 69 0.39 10.79 13.22
CA TYR A 69 0.33 11.69 12.08
C TYR A 69 -0.98 11.45 11.30
N PRO A 70 -2.13 11.85 11.87
CA PRO A 70 -3.45 11.43 11.37
C PRO A 70 -3.82 11.99 9.99
N ASN A 71 -3.10 13.00 9.51
CA ASN A 71 -3.31 13.62 8.19
C ASN A 71 -2.21 13.28 7.18
N THR A 72 -1.28 12.40 7.57
CA THR A 72 -0.12 12.05 6.75
C THR A 72 -0.38 10.70 6.10
N VAL A 73 -0.21 10.64 4.78
CA VAL A 73 -0.40 9.42 4.02
C VAL A 73 0.90 8.63 4.01
N ALA A 74 0.81 7.33 4.20
CA ALA A 74 1.94 6.43 3.97
C ALA A 74 1.60 5.41 2.89
N THR A 75 2.59 5.02 2.10
CA THR A 75 2.50 3.85 1.23
C THR A 75 3.17 2.67 1.89
N PHE A 76 2.73 1.47 1.55
CA PHE A 76 3.40 0.25 1.93
C PHE A 76 3.44 -0.72 0.75
N GLY A 77 4.41 -1.61 0.81
CA GLY A 77 4.51 -2.81 0.02
C GLY A 77 5.00 -3.93 0.92
N VAL A 78 4.37 -5.10 0.84
CA VAL A 78 4.78 -6.27 1.60
C VAL A 78 4.79 -7.51 0.71
N ASN A 79 5.84 -8.30 0.87
CA ASN A 79 5.84 -9.69 0.47
C ASN A 79 6.43 -10.51 1.60
N ALA A 80 5.80 -11.60 1.98
CA ALA A 80 6.37 -12.55 2.92
C ALA A 80 5.92 -13.97 2.57
N ARG A 81 6.80 -14.94 2.77
CA ARG A 81 6.48 -16.35 2.53
C ARG A 81 7.20 -17.26 3.50
N ARG A 82 6.57 -18.39 3.79
CA ARG A 82 7.30 -19.55 4.32
C ARG A 82 8.10 -20.22 3.21
N PRO A 83 9.40 -20.52 3.43
CA PRO A 83 10.17 -21.33 2.50
C PRO A 83 9.53 -22.70 2.24
N ALA A 84 9.78 -23.26 1.06
CA ALA A 84 9.34 -24.62 0.72
C ALA A 84 9.94 -25.64 1.70
N GLY A 85 9.11 -26.56 2.22
CA GLY A 85 9.56 -27.62 3.13
C GLY A 85 9.85 -27.17 4.56
N PHE A 86 9.36 -26.00 4.94
CA PHE A 86 9.44 -25.49 6.31
C PHE A 86 8.79 -26.44 7.34
N ILE A 87 9.45 -26.65 8.49
CA ILE A 87 8.98 -27.49 9.60
C ILE A 87 9.02 -26.66 10.89
N SER A 88 7.89 -26.05 11.25
CA SER A 88 7.60 -25.35 12.52
C SER A 88 8.55 -24.21 12.98
N GLY A 89 7.99 -23.11 13.52
CA GLY A 89 8.65 -21.97 14.17
C GLY A 89 9.79 -21.25 13.43
N GLY A 90 9.92 -21.38 12.11
CA GLY A 90 11.13 -21.01 11.38
C GLY A 90 11.08 -19.68 10.65
N ALA A 91 12.16 -19.42 9.91
CA ALA A 91 12.35 -18.16 9.21
C ALA A 91 11.32 -17.98 8.09
N ALA A 92 10.91 -16.73 7.88
CA ALA A 92 10.26 -16.29 6.67
C ALA A 92 11.26 -15.61 5.76
N THR A 93 10.88 -15.43 4.50
CA THR A 93 11.61 -14.59 3.55
C THR A 93 10.66 -13.63 2.88
N GLY A 94 11.19 -12.49 2.43
CA GLY A 94 10.42 -11.44 1.82
C GLY A 94 10.91 -10.07 2.27
N ARG A 95 10.07 -9.05 2.09
CA ARG A 95 10.44 -7.66 2.32
C ARG A 95 9.24 -6.84 2.77
N ILE A 96 9.51 -5.90 3.65
CA ILE A 96 8.58 -4.86 4.09
C ILE A 96 9.14 -3.53 3.61
N SER A 97 8.34 -2.79 2.84
CA SER A 97 8.59 -1.40 2.48
C SER A 97 7.47 -0.54 3.03
N TYR A 98 7.80 0.56 3.71
CA TYR A 98 6.84 1.55 4.20
C TYR A 98 7.45 2.94 4.06
N ASP A 99 6.67 3.88 3.57
CA ASP A 99 7.13 5.23 3.31
C ASP A 99 6.08 6.26 3.72
N ARG A 100 6.45 7.18 4.60
CA ARG A 100 5.57 8.27 5.04
C ARG A 100 5.73 9.49 4.16
N HIS A 101 4.68 9.83 3.42
CA HIS A 101 4.64 10.97 2.52
C HIS A 101 4.20 12.24 3.25
N ARG A 102 5.03 13.30 3.22
CA ARG A 102 4.78 14.63 3.82
C ARG A 102 4.83 14.67 5.36
N ASP A 103 6.03 14.60 5.94
CA ASP A 103 6.49 15.33 7.14
C ASP A 103 8.00 15.07 7.33
N THR A 104 8.75 16.04 7.87
CA THR A 104 10.23 16.15 7.79
C THR A 104 11.04 15.16 8.66
N THR A 105 10.40 14.26 9.41
CA THR A 105 11.06 13.10 10.03
C THR A 105 10.67 11.86 9.24
N ALA A 106 11.18 11.77 8.02
CA ALA A 106 10.78 10.73 7.08
C ALA A 106 11.10 9.33 7.65
N ARG A 107 10.05 8.54 7.91
CA ARG A 107 10.17 7.14 8.33
C ARG A 107 10.10 6.29 7.07
N HIS A 108 11.27 6.03 6.50
CA HIS A 108 11.41 5.07 5.42
C HIS A 108 11.82 3.72 5.98
N ILE A 109 11.08 2.69 5.62
CA ILE A 109 11.38 1.30 5.93
C ILE A 109 11.63 0.57 4.64
N ASN A 110 12.73 -0.18 4.60
CA ASN A 110 12.96 -1.21 3.61
C ASN A 110 13.80 -2.31 4.25
N VAL A 111 13.16 -3.37 4.70
CA VAL A 111 13.79 -4.42 5.52
C VAL A 111 13.43 -5.82 5.03
N PRO A 112 14.35 -6.78 5.13
CA PRO A 112 14.02 -8.17 4.92
C PRO A 112 13.11 -8.69 6.04
N VAL A 113 12.14 -9.53 5.68
CA VAL A 113 11.32 -10.27 6.65
C VAL A 113 12.13 -11.44 7.20
N LEU A 114 12.14 -11.59 8.53
CA LEU A 114 12.81 -12.69 9.22
C LEU A 114 11.81 -13.66 9.85
N ILE A 115 10.73 -13.13 10.42
CA ILE A 115 9.71 -13.91 11.13
C ILE A 115 8.36 -13.56 10.52
N MET A 116 7.52 -14.57 10.42
CA MET A 116 6.13 -14.44 10.01
C MET A 116 5.28 -15.30 10.93
N GLU A 117 4.08 -14.87 11.24
CA GLU A 117 3.05 -15.68 11.88
C GLU A 117 1.77 -15.41 11.13
N ALA A 118 0.92 -16.41 10.95
CA ALA A 118 -0.31 -16.24 10.21
C ALA A 118 -1.41 -17.13 10.74
N VAL A 119 -2.63 -16.77 10.37
CA VAL A 119 -3.83 -17.57 10.50
C VAL A 119 -4.63 -17.42 9.22
N ILE A 120 -5.17 -18.53 8.71
CA ILE A 120 -6.01 -18.53 7.51
C ILE A 120 -7.48 -18.56 7.93
N THR A 121 -8.28 -17.67 7.38
CA THR A 121 -9.73 -17.70 7.56
C THR A 121 -10.35 -18.75 6.65
N ASN A 122 -11.24 -19.59 7.19
CA ASN A 122 -11.98 -20.59 6.43
C ASN A 122 -13.50 -20.43 6.64
N PRO A 123 -14.32 -20.33 5.58
CA PRO A 123 -13.91 -20.33 4.17
C PRO A 123 -13.12 -19.06 3.78
N GLN A 124 -12.16 -19.22 2.88
CA GLN A 124 -11.47 -18.10 2.23
C GLN A 124 -12.42 -17.33 1.30
N THR A 125 -12.05 -16.10 0.96
CA THR A 125 -12.78 -15.25 0.02
C THR A 125 -12.70 -15.78 -1.41
N SER A 126 -13.32 -15.09 -2.37
CA SER A 126 -13.49 -15.62 -3.73
C SER A 126 -12.19 -15.73 -4.52
N ASN A 127 -11.18 -14.95 -4.16
CA ASN A 127 -9.83 -15.01 -4.72
C ASN A 127 -8.94 -16.08 -4.04
N GLY A 128 -9.46 -16.81 -3.04
CA GLY A 128 -8.70 -17.80 -2.28
C GLY A 128 -7.74 -17.19 -1.24
N THR A 129 -8.07 -16.02 -0.70
CA THR A 129 -7.30 -15.33 0.34
C THR A 129 -8.14 -15.12 1.61
N GLY A 130 -7.55 -14.57 2.66
CA GLY A 130 -8.24 -14.26 3.91
C GLY A 130 -7.53 -14.76 5.15
N GLY A 131 -7.56 -13.94 6.20
CA GLY A 131 -6.92 -14.22 7.49
C GLY A 131 -6.02 -13.08 7.94
N ASP A 132 -5.22 -13.36 8.96
CA ASP A 132 -4.35 -12.36 9.59
C ASP A 132 -2.90 -12.81 9.50
N ALA A 133 -1.99 -11.84 9.50
CA ALA A 133 -0.57 -12.11 9.56
C ALA A 133 0.18 -11.07 10.39
N SER A 134 1.27 -11.52 10.99
CA SER A 134 2.31 -10.67 11.56
C SER A 134 3.62 -10.93 10.85
N LEU A 135 4.32 -9.87 10.45
CA LEU A 135 5.62 -9.91 9.80
C LEU A 135 6.62 -9.15 10.67
N VAL A 136 7.79 -9.74 10.93
CA VAL A 136 8.87 -9.06 11.66
C VAL A 136 10.04 -8.84 10.71
N GLY A 137 10.36 -7.56 10.50
CA GLY A 137 11.49 -7.12 9.69
C GLY A 137 12.74 -6.85 10.53
N ASP A 138 13.90 -7.16 9.98
CA ASP A 138 15.20 -6.93 10.63
C ASP A 138 15.83 -5.61 10.16
N CYS A 139 15.90 -4.61 11.04
CA CYS A 139 16.54 -3.33 10.75
C CYS A 139 18.07 -3.39 10.81
N THR A 140 18.64 -4.47 11.35
CA THR A 140 20.09 -4.65 11.50
C THR A 140 20.72 -5.37 10.31
N ALA A 141 19.89 -5.91 9.40
CA ALA A 141 20.34 -6.58 8.20
C ALA A 141 21.10 -5.64 7.25
N VAL A 142 22.07 -6.17 6.51
CA VAL A 142 22.83 -5.39 5.52
C VAL A 142 21.89 -4.88 4.43
N GLY A 143 21.92 -3.57 4.17
CA GLY A 143 21.05 -2.92 3.19
C GLY A 143 19.63 -2.64 3.69
N ALA A 144 19.32 -2.95 4.95
CA ALA A 144 18.09 -2.51 5.60
C ALA A 144 18.08 -1.00 5.81
N THR A 145 16.90 -0.39 5.70
CA THR A 145 16.66 1.00 6.11
C THR A 145 15.58 1.03 7.16
N CYS A 146 15.87 1.67 8.31
CA CYS A 146 14.95 1.96 9.39
C CYS A 146 15.27 3.32 10.04
N PRO A 147 14.33 3.92 10.79
CA PRO A 147 14.62 5.05 11.64
C PRO A 147 15.75 4.73 12.63
N SER A 148 16.49 5.78 13.01
CA SER A 148 17.61 5.62 13.94
C SER A 148 17.12 5.16 15.32
N GLY A 149 17.75 4.11 15.85
CA GLY A 149 17.41 3.53 17.17
C GLY A 149 16.52 2.30 17.08
N ASP A 150 15.88 2.04 15.94
CA ASP A 150 15.09 0.84 15.72
C ASP A 150 15.97 -0.33 15.30
N GLN A 151 15.72 -1.49 15.90
CA GLN A 151 16.39 -2.77 15.60
C GLN A 151 15.45 -3.73 14.87
N SER A 152 14.14 -3.51 14.92
CA SER A 152 13.17 -4.27 14.14
C SER A 152 11.91 -3.46 13.86
N VAL A 153 11.10 -3.96 12.93
CA VAL A 153 9.73 -3.51 12.72
C VAL A 153 8.79 -4.70 12.79
N VAL A 154 7.58 -4.49 13.30
CA VAL A 154 6.52 -5.49 13.33
C VAL A 154 5.34 -4.96 12.54
N VAL A 155 4.92 -5.67 11.51
CA VAL A 155 3.76 -5.35 10.69
C VAL A 155 2.66 -6.34 11.01
N TYR A 156 1.45 -5.84 11.28
CA TYR A 156 0.25 -6.64 11.41
C TYR A 156 -0.70 -6.36 10.25
N LEU A 157 -1.30 -7.42 9.72
CA LEU A 157 -2.10 -7.43 8.51
C LEU A 157 -3.40 -8.20 8.75
N GLU A 158 -4.50 -7.66 8.24
CA GLU A 158 -5.78 -8.38 8.12
C GLU A 158 -6.21 -8.32 6.65
N ASP A 159 -6.49 -9.49 6.07
CA ASP A 159 -7.13 -9.67 4.77
C ASP A 159 -8.61 -10.01 5.01
N ASN A 160 -9.42 -8.96 4.94
CA ASN A 160 -10.83 -8.97 5.31
C ASN A 160 -11.74 -8.96 4.08
N SER A 161 -11.24 -8.52 2.92
CA SER A 161 -12.01 -8.44 1.67
C SER A 161 -11.10 -8.49 0.45
N ASP A 162 -11.58 -9.14 -0.61
CA ASP A 162 -10.93 -9.17 -1.93
C ASP A 162 -10.59 -7.77 -2.47
N SER A 163 -11.42 -6.76 -2.17
CA SER A 163 -11.18 -5.38 -2.66
C SER A 163 -10.16 -4.59 -1.84
N GLY A 164 -9.86 -5.04 -0.62
CA GLY A 164 -8.93 -4.46 0.36
C GLY A 164 -9.24 -3.07 0.91
N ALA A 165 -9.55 -2.11 0.05
CA ALA A 165 -9.82 -0.72 0.42
C ALA A 165 -10.98 -0.62 1.44
N ASN A 166 -10.77 0.11 2.53
CA ASN A 166 -11.69 0.29 3.65
C ASN A 166 -12.07 -1.01 4.40
N SER A 167 -11.38 -2.12 4.17
CA SER A 167 -11.66 -3.41 4.78
C SER A 167 -10.43 -4.03 5.41
N ASP A 168 -9.35 -4.17 4.64
CA ASP A 168 -8.09 -4.72 5.10
C ASP A 168 -7.40 -3.75 6.06
N VAL A 169 -6.50 -4.30 6.87
CA VAL A 169 -5.77 -3.54 7.88
C VAL A 169 -4.29 -3.72 7.68
N PHE A 170 -3.54 -2.60 7.70
CA PHE A 170 -2.10 -2.57 7.80
C PHE A 170 -1.71 -1.74 9.01
N LYS A 171 -0.97 -2.31 9.94
CA LYS A 171 -0.37 -1.60 11.07
C LYS A 171 1.11 -1.91 11.14
N ILE A 172 1.94 -0.92 11.43
CA ILE A 172 3.39 -1.06 11.60
C ILE A 172 3.84 -0.50 12.94
N LEU A 173 4.68 -1.24 13.64
CA LEU A 173 5.34 -0.86 14.88
C LEU A 173 6.85 -0.79 14.64
N PHE A 174 7.49 0.17 15.29
CA PHE A 174 8.91 0.41 15.22
C PHE A 174 9.52 0.07 16.58
N CYS A 175 10.49 -0.84 16.60
CA CYS A 175 10.92 -1.49 17.83
C CYS A 175 12.41 -1.26 18.06
N SER A 176 12.73 -0.78 19.26
CA SER A 176 14.11 -0.62 19.73
C SER A 176 14.79 -1.94 20.10
N THR A 177 14.04 -3.05 20.07
CA THR A 177 14.50 -4.41 20.39
C THR A 177 14.78 -5.22 19.13
N PRO A 178 15.67 -6.23 19.20
CA PRO A 178 15.89 -7.17 18.09
C PRO A 178 14.60 -7.86 17.63
N ALA A 179 14.61 -8.32 16.37
CA ALA A 179 13.49 -9.04 15.78
C ALA A 179 13.10 -10.27 16.61
N ALA A 180 11.86 -10.31 17.06
CA ALA A 180 11.28 -11.41 17.82
C ALA A 180 9.81 -11.59 17.41
N ALA A 181 9.33 -12.84 17.47
CA ALA A 181 7.93 -13.13 17.21
C ALA A 181 7.05 -12.44 18.27
N PRO A 182 5.97 -11.74 17.88
CA PRO A 182 4.99 -11.25 18.83
C PRO A 182 4.25 -12.42 19.51
N PRO A 183 3.47 -12.16 20.58
CA PRO A 183 2.65 -13.21 21.18
C PRO A 183 1.60 -13.71 20.18
N PRO A 184 1.18 -14.98 20.24
CA PRO A 184 0.18 -15.54 19.31
C PRO A 184 -1.16 -14.80 19.30
N THR A 185 -1.51 -14.11 20.38
CA THR A 185 -2.73 -13.29 20.51
C THR A 185 -2.59 -11.86 19.97
N PHE A 186 -1.48 -11.54 19.32
CA PHE A 186 -1.21 -10.22 18.79
C PHE A 186 -2.18 -9.84 17.67
N ASN A 187 -2.79 -8.65 17.80
CA ASN A 187 -3.81 -8.13 16.89
C ASN A 187 -3.45 -6.71 16.38
N GLY A 188 -2.15 -6.44 16.26
CA GLY A 188 -1.65 -5.12 15.86
C GLY A 188 -1.75 -4.04 16.95
N GLY A 189 -1.93 -4.42 18.21
CA GLY A 189 -1.88 -3.53 19.38
C GLY A 189 -0.45 -3.11 19.77
N ALA A 190 -0.28 -2.54 20.96
CA ALA A 190 1.04 -2.16 21.45
C ALA A 190 1.90 -3.39 21.81
N LEU A 191 3.22 -3.28 21.59
CA LEU A 191 4.22 -4.29 22.00
C LEU A 191 5.29 -3.66 22.91
N PRO A 192 5.79 -4.39 23.92
CA PRO A 192 6.90 -3.92 24.74
C PRO A 192 8.15 -3.61 23.90
N GLY A 193 8.76 -2.43 24.12
CA GLY A 193 9.96 -2.01 23.38
C GLY A 193 9.70 -1.41 21.99
N CYS A 194 8.42 -1.27 21.61
CA CYS A 194 8.00 -0.66 20.36
C CYS A 194 7.19 0.62 20.59
N ASP A 195 7.27 1.53 19.62
CA ASP A 195 6.35 2.65 19.48
C ASP A 195 4.90 2.16 19.30
N ALA A 196 3.93 3.05 19.55
CA ALA A 196 2.54 2.78 19.21
C ALA A 196 2.40 2.52 17.69
N PRO A 197 1.47 1.63 17.28
CA PRO A 197 1.31 1.27 15.88
C PRO A 197 0.90 2.48 15.04
N GLU A 198 1.52 2.60 13.87
CA GLU A 198 1.08 3.46 12.77
C GLU A 198 0.24 2.67 11.78
N GLY A 199 -0.75 3.31 11.16
CA GLY A 199 -1.60 2.68 10.16
C GLY A 199 -3.02 2.43 10.66
N GLY A 200 -3.68 1.44 10.09
CA GLY A 200 -5.06 1.08 10.34
C GLY A 200 -5.70 0.47 9.10
N THR A 201 -6.99 0.69 8.94
CA THR A 201 -7.70 0.25 7.73
C THR A 201 -7.14 0.94 6.49
N LEU A 202 -7.01 0.18 5.40
CA LEU A 202 -6.50 0.69 4.14
C LEU A 202 -7.35 1.83 3.60
N ARG A 203 -6.69 2.92 3.16
CA ARG A 203 -7.37 3.97 2.37
C ARG A 203 -7.68 3.46 0.97
N SER A 204 -6.74 2.69 0.43
CA SER A 204 -6.81 2.04 -0.86
C SER A 204 -5.81 0.88 -0.86
N GLY A 205 -5.90 0.04 -1.91
CA GLY A 205 -4.97 -1.06 -2.14
C GLY A 205 -5.55 -2.35 -1.58
N ASN A 206 -4.71 -3.37 -1.49
CA ASN A 206 -5.15 -4.70 -1.10
C ASN A 206 -4.05 -5.47 -0.40
N ILE A 207 -4.45 -6.38 0.49
CA ILE A 207 -3.60 -7.36 1.15
C ILE A 207 -4.18 -8.73 0.86
N GLN A 208 -3.31 -9.70 0.63
CA GLN A 208 -3.71 -11.07 0.37
C GLN A 208 -2.93 -12.03 1.27
N VAL A 209 -3.66 -12.80 2.07
CA VAL A 209 -3.13 -13.90 2.86
C VAL A 209 -3.51 -15.21 2.19
N HIS A 210 -2.53 -15.80 1.49
CA HIS A 210 -2.70 -17.04 0.74
C HIS A 210 -2.37 -18.26 1.61
N SER A 211 -3.14 -19.33 1.50
CA SER A 211 -2.90 -20.61 2.20
C SER A 211 -1.87 -21.52 1.51
N THR A 212 -0.95 -20.95 0.73
CA THR A 212 0.04 -21.69 -0.08
C THR A 212 1.46 -21.50 0.45
N ALA A 213 2.35 -22.45 0.17
CA ALA A 213 3.75 -22.38 0.57
C ALA A 213 4.60 -21.64 -0.47
N GLY A 214 5.69 -21.01 -0.03
CA GLY A 214 6.75 -20.48 -0.90
C GLY A 214 7.29 -21.51 -1.89
N VAL A 215 7.66 -21.04 -3.08
CA VAL A 215 8.27 -21.88 -4.12
C VAL A 215 9.75 -21.54 -4.24
N LEU A 216 10.58 -22.55 -4.52
CA LEU A 216 12.00 -22.33 -4.79
C LEU A 216 12.19 -21.48 -6.05
N GLY A 217 13.09 -20.50 -6.00
CA GLY A 217 13.32 -19.57 -7.11
C GLY A 217 12.22 -18.52 -7.29
N GLU A 218 11.30 -18.39 -6.33
CA GLU A 218 10.29 -17.33 -6.32
C GLU A 218 10.94 -15.96 -6.15
N VAL A 219 10.62 -15.05 -7.08
CA VAL A 219 11.10 -13.67 -7.11
C VAL A 219 9.97 -12.75 -6.67
N THR A 220 10.30 -11.66 -6.01
CA THR A 220 9.36 -10.70 -5.43
C THR A 220 9.70 -9.28 -5.87
N THR A 221 8.68 -8.44 -5.87
CA THR A 221 8.79 -7.00 -6.07
C THR A 221 8.04 -6.31 -4.95
N THR A 222 8.76 -5.51 -4.17
CA THR A 222 8.21 -4.77 -3.04
C THR A 222 8.55 -3.30 -3.20
N ALA A 223 7.55 -2.42 -3.08
CA ALA A 223 7.78 -0.99 -3.15
C ALA A 223 6.87 -0.21 -2.21
N ALA A 224 7.43 0.87 -1.65
CA ALA A 224 6.70 1.96 -1.03
C ALA A 224 7.48 3.22 -1.39
N ALA A 225 6.96 4.01 -2.33
CA ALA A 225 7.75 5.06 -2.94
C ALA A 225 6.89 6.21 -3.49
N ALA A 226 7.57 7.31 -3.78
CA ALA A 226 7.00 8.48 -4.46
C ALA A 226 7.88 8.90 -5.63
N GLY A 227 7.27 9.62 -6.57
CA GLY A 227 7.99 10.21 -7.69
C GLY A 227 7.32 11.47 -8.23
N ILE A 228 8.07 12.20 -9.06
CA ILE A 228 7.64 13.45 -9.68
C ILE A 228 7.91 13.36 -11.18
N PHE A 229 6.89 13.62 -12.00
CA PHE A 229 7.06 13.57 -13.46
C PHE A 229 7.93 14.76 -13.95
N PRO A 230 8.89 14.54 -14.86
CA PRO A 230 9.77 15.59 -15.38
C PRO A 230 9.10 16.54 -16.41
N ALA A 231 7.80 16.80 -16.27
CA ALA A 231 6.85 17.39 -17.24
C ALA A 231 6.28 16.39 -18.27
N SER A 232 5.22 16.81 -18.98
CA SER A 232 4.48 16.12 -20.06
C SER A 232 3.69 14.84 -19.73
N ALA A 233 3.59 14.41 -18.47
CA ALA A 233 2.71 13.30 -18.12
C ALA A 233 1.24 13.74 -18.12
N SER A 234 0.40 12.98 -18.83
CA SER A 234 -1.04 13.18 -18.79
C SER A 234 -1.79 11.87 -18.94
N LEU A 235 -2.90 11.72 -18.23
CA LEU A 235 -3.81 10.58 -18.34
C LEU A 235 -5.24 11.10 -18.47
N ASN A 236 -5.94 10.74 -19.56
CA ASN A 236 -7.33 11.12 -19.79
C ASN A 236 -7.62 12.62 -19.60
N GLY A 237 -6.69 13.48 -20.02
CA GLY A 237 -6.81 14.94 -19.92
C GLY A 237 -6.36 15.55 -18.58
N VAL A 238 -5.96 14.74 -17.60
CA VAL A 238 -5.35 15.20 -16.35
C VAL A 238 -3.85 15.33 -16.56
N GLN A 239 -3.30 16.52 -16.34
CA GLN A 239 -1.85 16.73 -16.36
C GLN A 239 -1.27 16.29 -15.01
N LEU A 240 -0.45 15.24 -15.02
CA LEU A 240 0.08 14.62 -13.82
C LEU A 240 1.36 15.34 -13.37
N ALA A 241 1.45 15.62 -12.07
CA ALA A 241 2.62 16.22 -11.43
C ALA A 241 3.55 15.18 -10.81
N GLY A 242 2.98 14.11 -10.24
CA GLY A 242 3.72 13.05 -9.58
C GLY A 242 2.76 12.07 -8.94
N GLY A 243 3.29 11.16 -8.11
CA GLY A 243 2.46 10.20 -7.41
C GLY A 243 3.21 9.39 -6.38
N ILE A 244 2.43 8.65 -5.60
CA ILE A 244 2.89 7.68 -4.61
C ILE A 244 2.42 6.30 -5.05
N PHE A 245 3.17 5.26 -4.71
CA PHE A 245 2.78 3.89 -5.04
C PHE A 245 3.28 2.88 -4.00
N GLY A 246 2.49 1.81 -3.86
CA GLY A 246 2.74 0.65 -3.04
C GLY A 246 2.63 -0.61 -3.89
N ILE A 247 3.60 -1.53 -3.76
CA ILE A 247 3.63 -2.77 -4.56
C ILE A 247 4.03 -3.92 -3.63
N GLY A 248 3.25 -5.00 -3.69
CA GLY A 248 3.65 -6.30 -3.16
C GLY A 248 3.27 -7.38 -4.17
N ALA A 249 4.23 -7.81 -5.00
CA ALA A 249 4.01 -8.82 -6.02
C ALA A 249 5.05 -9.93 -6.00
N GLN A 250 4.67 -11.11 -6.47
CA GLN A 250 5.53 -12.30 -6.55
C GLN A 250 5.45 -12.99 -7.91
N ASN A 251 6.48 -13.76 -8.23
CA ASN A 251 6.56 -14.68 -9.36
C ASN A 251 7.13 -16.01 -8.91
N ALA A 252 6.27 -17.01 -8.79
CA ALA A 252 6.62 -18.37 -8.43
C ALA A 252 6.70 -19.26 -9.68
N SER A 253 7.76 -19.11 -10.48
CA SER A 253 8.03 -19.96 -11.67
C SER A 253 6.82 -20.13 -12.61
N GLY A 254 6.14 -19.02 -12.94
CA GLY A 254 4.99 -18.99 -13.86
C GLY A 254 3.63 -18.77 -13.20
N ALA A 255 3.56 -18.78 -11.86
CA ALA A 255 2.40 -18.30 -11.11
C ALA A 255 2.72 -16.92 -10.51
N SER A 256 2.10 -15.87 -11.04
CA SER A 256 2.24 -14.50 -10.56
C SER A 256 1.05 -14.10 -9.72
N GLY A 257 1.28 -13.25 -8.74
CA GLY A 257 0.22 -12.71 -7.89
C GLY A 257 0.69 -11.46 -7.15
N GLY A 258 -0.26 -10.76 -6.54
CA GLY A 258 -0.03 -9.61 -5.70
C GLY A 258 -0.74 -8.36 -6.18
N ASP A 259 -0.49 -7.29 -5.45
CA ASP A 259 -1.33 -6.11 -5.45
C ASP A 259 -0.49 -4.86 -5.64
N ILE A 260 -1.07 -3.91 -6.36
CA ILE A 260 -0.48 -2.61 -6.61
C ILE A 260 -1.47 -1.52 -6.28
N GLU A 261 -0.94 -0.41 -5.78
CA GLU A 261 -1.63 0.84 -5.72
C GLU A 261 -0.74 1.96 -6.24
N ILE A 262 -1.35 2.85 -7.02
CA ILE A 262 -0.72 4.09 -7.46
C ILE A 262 -1.73 5.22 -7.28
N GLN A 263 -1.32 6.30 -6.61
CA GLN A 263 -2.08 7.55 -6.54
C GLN A 263 -1.27 8.64 -7.23
N PHE A 264 -1.75 9.10 -8.38
CA PHE A 264 -1.23 10.28 -9.05
C PHE A 264 -1.93 11.54 -8.56
N THR A 265 -1.19 12.63 -8.52
CA THR A 265 -1.72 13.97 -8.32
C THR A 265 -1.51 14.79 -9.58
N GLY A 266 -2.52 15.57 -9.96
CA GLY A 266 -2.48 16.36 -11.18
C GLY A 266 -3.48 17.49 -11.20
N MET A 267 -3.56 18.16 -12.35
CA MET A 267 -4.53 19.19 -12.65
C MET A 267 -5.42 18.77 -13.81
N SER A 268 -6.73 18.92 -13.66
CA SER A 268 -7.69 18.76 -14.75
C SER A 268 -7.53 19.86 -15.81
N LEU A 269 -8.18 19.68 -16.97
CA LEU A 269 -8.27 20.72 -18.01
C LEU A 269 -8.89 22.04 -17.50
N LEU A 270 -9.66 21.99 -16.40
CA LEU A 270 -10.27 23.17 -15.76
C LEU A 270 -9.35 23.82 -14.72
N GLY A 271 -8.13 23.30 -14.53
CA GLY A 271 -7.17 23.81 -13.55
C GLY A 271 -7.49 23.40 -12.10
N LEU A 272 -8.37 22.41 -11.90
CA LEU A 272 -8.68 21.87 -10.57
C LEU A 272 -7.71 20.74 -10.22
N SER A 273 -7.29 20.69 -8.95
CA SER A 273 -6.52 19.56 -8.43
C SER A 273 -7.35 18.28 -8.50
N GLN A 274 -6.73 17.22 -8.99
CA GLN A 274 -7.37 15.93 -9.19
C GLN A 274 -6.40 14.82 -8.78
N GLN A 275 -6.92 13.84 -8.05
CA GLN A 275 -6.22 12.61 -7.73
C GLN A 275 -6.72 11.52 -8.67
N VAL A 276 -5.79 10.75 -9.24
CA VAL A 276 -6.10 9.58 -10.05
C VAL A 276 -5.54 8.36 -9.34
N THR A 277 -6.37 7.36 -9.06
CA THR A 277 -5.99 6.16 -8.32
C THR A 277 -6.10 4.94 -9.22
N ILE A 278 -5.06 4.12 -9.23
CA ILE A 278 -5.01 2.83 -9.91
C ILE A 278 -4.78 1.77 -8.85
N VAL A 279 -5.74 0.87 -8.68
CA VAL A 279 -5.60 -0.32 -7.83
C VAL A 279 -5.63 -1.52 -8.75
N GLY A 280 -4.56 -2.31 -8.76
CA GLY A 280 -4.37 -3.37 -9.73
C GLY A 280 -4.02 -4.69 -9.10
N TRP A 281 -4.46 -5.75 -9.77
CA TRP A 281 -4.19 -7.13 -9.40
C TRP A 281 -3.25 -7.74 -10.43
N VAL A 282 -2.12 -8.25 -9.96
CA VAL A 282 -1.10 -8.84 -10.82
C VAL A 282 -1.51 -10.26 -11.20
N THR A 283 -1.66 -10.51 -12.50
CA THR A 283 -1.97 -11.84 -13.06
C THR A 283 -0.80 -12.47 -13.77
N SER A 284 0.17 -11.66 -14.21
CA SER A 284 1.42 -12.14 -14.80
C SER A 284 2.56 -11.16 -14.54
N SER A 285 3.77 -11.69 -14.43
CA SER A 285 4.95 -10.86 -14.20
C SER A 285 6.20 -11.46 -14.83
N THR A 286 7.17 -10.61 -15.12
CA THR A 286 8.55 -10.99 -15.41
C THR A 286 9.46 -10.22 -14.48
N MET A 287 10.31 -10.92 -13.72
CA MET A 287 11.17 -10.30 -12.71
C MET A 287 12.58 -10.85 -12.89
N ALA A 288 13.54 -9.97 -13.17
CA ALA A 288 14.94 -10.35 -13.38
C ALA A 288 15.85 -9.14 -13.27
N GLY A 289 17.06 -9.34 -12.72
CA GLY A 289 18.13 -8.33 -12.75
C GLY A 289 17.77 -7.02 -12.04
N GLY A 290 16.99 -7.07 -10.96
CA GLY A 290 16.55 -5.89 -10.22
C GLY A 290 15.40 -5.11 -10.86
N ALA A 291 14.82 -5.62 -11.95
CA ALA A 291 13.67 -5.01 -12.62
C ALA A 291 12.49 -5.99 -12.67
N ALA A 292 11.29 -5.43 -12.66
CA ALA A 292 10.05 -6.21 -12.80
C ALA A 292 9.09 -5.54 -13.78
N THR A 293 8.44 -6.36 -14.61
CA THR A 293 7.24 -5.97 -15.35
C THR A 293 6.06 -6.75 -14.81
N LEU A 294 5.05 -6.04 -14.34
CA LEU A 294 3.82 -6.56 -13.74
C LEU A 294 2.65 -6.27 -14.68
N ASN A 295 1.77 -7.23 -14.90
CA ASN A 295 0.59 -7.04 -15.74
C ASN A 295 -0.64 -7.61 -15.04
N GLY A 296 -1.80 -7.05 -15.38
CA GLY A 296 -3.09 -7.58 -14.96
C GLY A 296 -4.22 -6.60 -15.22
N ASN A 297 -5.21 -6.61 -14.35
CA ASN A 297 -6.39 -5.76 -14.44
C ASN A 297 -6.43 -4.79 -13.26
N ALA A 298 -6.92 -3.59 -13.51
CA ALA A 298 -7.04 -2.53 -12.53
C ALA A 298 -8.45 -1.96 -12.45
N VAL A 299 -8.73 -1.39 -11.29
CA VAL A 299 -9.75 -0.37 -11.09
C VAL A 299 -9.08 0.99 -11.28
N LEU A 300 -9.65 1.79 -12.18
CA LEU A 300 -9.22 3.16 -12.43
C LEU A 300 -10.26 4.11 -11.83
N ASP A 301 -9.80 4.93 -10.91
CA ASP A 301 -10.55 6.04 -10.37
C ASP A 301 -9.92 7.35 -10.85
N MET A 302 -10.68 8.14 -11.60
CA MET A 302 -10.23 9.46 -12.04
C MET A 302 -10.47 10.52 -10.94
N GLY A 303 -10.97 10.15 -9.77
CA GLY A 303 -11.29 11.07 -8.68
C GLY A 303 -12.62 11.76 -8.91
N GLU A 304 -12.62 13.10 -8.93
CA GLU A 304 -13.83 13.92 -9.12
C GLU A 304 -14.48 13.65 -10.50
N GLY A 305 -15.45 12.74 -10.53
CA GLY A 305 -16.00 12.22 -11.78
C GLY A 305 -16.96 11.04 -11.59
N PRO A 306 -17.16 10.20 -12.62
CA PRO A 306 -17.95 8.98 -12.50
C PRO A 306 -17.29 7.99 -11.50
N PRO A 307 -18.05 7.05 -10.94
CA PRO A 307 -17.50 6.04 -10.03
C PRO A 307 -16.31 5.28 -10.63
N PRO A 308 -15.40 4.75 -9.79
CA PRO A 308 -14.29 3.93 -10.25
C PRO A 308 -14.76 2.80 -11.17
N THR A 309 -14.07 2.61 -12.29
CA THR A 309 -14.39 1.55 -13.26
C THR A 309 -13.34 0.45 -13.20
N GLY A 310 -13.79 -0.81 -13.26
CA GLY A 310 -12.91 -1.99 -13.24
C GLY A 310 -12.64 -2.56 -14.62
N GLY A 311 -11.65 -3.46 -14.70
CA GLY A 311 -11.34 -4.22 -15.90
C GLY A 311 -10.31 -3.58 -16.83
N HIS A 312 -9.65 -2.50 -16.41
CA HIS A 312 -8.63 -1.81 -17.19
C HIS A 312 -7.35 -2.64 -17.24
N PRO A 313 -6.88 -3.12 -18.41
CA PRO A 313 -5.59 -3.76 -18.50
C PRO A 313 -4.47 -2.77 -18.15
N PHE A 314 -3.53 -3.22 -17.32
CA PHE A 314 -2.33 -2.45 -16.99
C PHE A 314 -1.05 -3.24 -17.24
N SER A 315 0.03 -2.50 -17.47
CA SER A 315 1.41 -2.99 -17.44
C SER A 315 2.28 -1.98 -16.71
N ILE A 316 3.03 -2.42 -15.71
CA ILE A 316 3.93 -1.59 -14.92
C ILE A 316 5.33 -2.17 -15.02
N SER A 317 6.29 -1.33 -15.39
CA SER A 317 7.71 -1.67 -15.31
C SER A 317 8.34 -0.86 -14.19
N VAL A 318 8.98 -1.54 -13.25
CA VAL A 318 9.70 -0.92 -12.13
C VAL A 318 11.17 -1.30 -12.13
N THR A 319 11.99 -0.34 -11.74
CA THR A 319 13.42 -0.48 -11.47
C THR A 319 13.73 0.23 -10.16
N PRO A 320 14.94 0.10 -9.58
CA PRO A 320 15.30 0.86 -8.39
C PRO A 320 15.27 2.38 -8.57
N THR A 321 15.13 2.89 -9.81
CA THR A 321 15.15 4.31 -10.14
C THR A 321 13.78 4.89 -10.44
N GLY A 322 12.73 4.08 -10.55
CA GLY A 322 11.38 4.58 -10.85
C GLY A 322 10.45 3.56 -11.48
N MET A 323 9.35 4.09 -12.03
CA MET A 323 8.25 3.29 -12.56
C MET A 323 7.75 3.85 -13.89
N THR A 324 7.39 2.98 -14.83
CA THR A 324 6.60 3.32 -16.01
C THR A 324 5.27 2.58 -15.92
N VAL A 325 4.18 3.29 -16.20
CA VAL A 325 2.81 2.74 -16.15
C VAL A 325 2.17 2.82 -17.52
N THR A 326 1.57 1.73 -17.95
CA THR A 326 0.68 1.68 -19.12
C THR A 326 -0.69 1.23 -18.65
N ILE A 327 -1.74 1.98 -18.96
CA ILE A 327 -3.13 1.63 -18.65
C ILE A 327 -3.99 1.82 -19.90
N ASP A 328 -4.82 0.85 -20.24
CA ASP A 328 -5.63 0.84 -21.48
C ASP A 328 -4.81 1.12 -22.75
N GLY A 329 -3.56 0.65 -22.78
CA GLY A 329 -2.61 0.88 -23.87
C GLY A 329 -1.98 2.29 -23.89
N THR A 330 -2.36 3.18 -22.97
CA THR A 330 -1.75 4.51 -22.81
C THR A 330 -0.53 4.41 -21.90
N ALA A 331 0.67 4.52 -22.48
CA ALA A 331 1.91 4.59 -21.71
C ALA A 331 2.15 6.00 -21.18
N LEU A 332 2.31 6.12 -19.86
CA LEU A 332 2.76 7.33 -19.20
C LEU A 332 4.28 7.47 -19.32
N PRO A 333 4.83 8.70 -19.30
CA PRO A 333 6.26 8.90 -19.11
C PRO A 333 6.76 8.16 -17.87
N THR A 334 8.04 7.84 -17.80
CA THR A 334 8.63 7.29 -16.58
C THR A 334 8.45 8.28 -15.44
N LEU A 335 7.95 7.79 -14.31
CA LEU A 335 7.92 8.45 -13.00
C LEU A 335 9.24 8.12 -12.29
N PRO A 336 10.23 9.04 -12.27
CA PRO A 336 11.46 8.86 -11.52
C PRO A 336 11.14 8.83 -10.03
N MET A 337 11.77 7.92 -9.30
CA MET A 337 11.64 7.84 -7.86
C MET A 337 12.32 9.05 -7.21
N SER A 338 11.56 9.80 -6.42
CA SER A 338 12.06 10.92 -5.62
C SER A 338 12.15 10.57 -4.14
N ASP A 339 11.39 9.57 -3.70
CA ASP A 339 11.36 9.12 -2.30
C ASP A 339 11.02 7.64 -2.18
N GLY A 340 11.41 7.03 -1.06
CA GLY A 340 11.16 5.63 -0.72
C GLY A 340 12.00 4.61 -1.48
N PHE A 341 11.45 3.39 -1.64
CA PHE A 341 12.19 2.23 -2.14
C PHE A 341 11.39 1.38 -3.12
N ILE A 342 12.12 0.83 -4.10
CA ILE A 342 11.69 -0.29 -4.94
C ILE A 342 12.74 -1.38 -4.79
N THR A 343 12.32 -2.61 -4.53
CA THR A 343 13.22 -3.76 -4.44
C THR A 343 12.63 -4.93 -5.21
N VAL A 344 13.47 -5.55 -6.06
CA VAL A 344 13.14 -6.73 -6.85
C VAL A 344 14.19 -7.80 -6.55
N GLU A 345 13.76 -8.92 -5.96
CA GLU A 345 14.61 -9.96 -5.35
C GLU A 345 14.08 -11.36 -5.57
#